data_AF-V4N6A7-F1
#
_entry.id   AF-V4N6A7-F1
#
_cell.length_a   1.000
_cell.length_b   1.000
_cell.length_c   1.000
_cell.angle_alpha   90.00
_cell.angle_beta   90.00
_cell.angle_gamma   90.00
#
_symmetry.space_group_name_H-M   'P 1'
#
loop_
_entity.id
_entity.type
_entity.pdbx_description
1 polymer ?
#
loop_
_entity_poly.entity_id
_entity_poly.type
_entity_poly.pdbx_seq_one_letter_code
_entity_poly.pdbx_strand_id
1 'polypeptide(L)'
;LAMEAIVSEIRIDIPAQKNTCRICFNDDIKSKKMFYVALCGHWFCVECVKQHIEAKLLEGSVLRCPHYQCESKLTLRSCAHLLTPKLIACSALMSKTELSNSIEEDGGTKRSCLNCGKLFCINCRVAWLFNLSCKDYKRLGQNPTKDDMRLKVLANQELWRQCGKCQHVIELTEGCRHVTCRYRL
;
A
#
# COMPACT_ATOMS: atom_id res chain seq x y z
N LEU A 1 -54.41 45.04 -40.44
CA LEU A 1 -54.57 43.77 -39.71
C LEU A 1 -53.20 43.12 -39.62
N ALA A 2 -52.52 43.37 -38.51
CA ALA A 2 -51.22 42.81 -38.19
C ALA A 2 -51.42 41.67 -37.17
N MET A 3 -50.65 40.61 -37.30
CA MET A 3 -50.31 39.73 -36.18
C MET A 3 -48.94 39.12 -36.49
N GLU A 4 -47.91 39.91 -36.18
CA GLU A 4 -46.53 39.41 -36.08
C GLU A 4 -46.44 38.53 -34.83
N ALA A 5 -46.00 37.29 -35.00
CA ALA A 5 -45.87 36.32 -33.92
C ALA A 5 -44.63 36.64 -33.08
N ILE A 6 -44.83 36.97 -31.80
CA ILE A 6 -43.75 37.12 -30.82
C ILE A 6 -43.26 35.72 -30.44
N VAL A 7 -42.19 35.26 -31.07
CA VAL A 7 -41.42 34.11 -30.58
C VAL A 7 -40.58 34.61 -29.41
N SER A 8 -41.08 34.41 -28.19
CA SER A 8 -40.32 34.65 -26.98
C SER A 8 -39.25 33.57 -26.84
N GLU A 9 -38.00 33.92 -27.12
CA GLU A 9 -36.86 33.09 -26.75
C GLU A 9 -36.73 33.09 -25.22
N ILE A 10 -37.32 32.06 -24.58
CA ILE A 10 -37.06 31.76 -23.18
C ILE A 10 -35.60 31.31 -23.10
N ARG A 11 -34.70 32.25 -22.80
CA ARG A 11 -33.35 31.93 -22.36
C ARG A 11 -33.46 31.35 -20.95
N ILE A 12 -33.57 30.03 -20.88
CA ILE A 12 -33.34 29.31 -19.63
C ILE A 12 -31.84 29.44 -19.36
N ASP A 13 -31.47 30.38 -18.48
CA ASP A 13 -30.14 30.40 -17.87
C ASP A 13 -30.01 29.10 -17.06
N ILE A 14 -29.43 28.07 -17.68
CA ILE A 14 -29.03 26.85 -17.00
C ILE A 14 -27.89 27.27 -16.06
N PRO A 15 -28.06 27.21 -14.72
CA PRO A 15 -26.99 27.57 -13.81
C PRO A 15 -25.82 26.64 -14.07
N ALA A 16 -24.67 27.19 -14.46
CA ALA A 16 -23.44 26.43 -14.49
C ALA A 16 -23.27 25.78 -13.12
N GLN A 17 -23.22 24.44 -13.06
CA GLN A 17 -23.00 23.70 -11.82
C GLN A 17 -21.64 24.14 -11.24
N LYS A 18 -21.66 25.15 -10.38
CA LYS A 18 -20.51 25.63 -9.63
C LYS A 18 -20.19 24.59 -8.57
N ASN A 19 -19.26 23.71 -8.88
CA ASN A 19 -18.81 22.71 -7.93
C ASN A 19 -17.71 23.33 -7.06
N THR A 20 -18.09 23.79 -5.86
CA THR A 20 -17.16 24.40 -4.89
C THR A 20 -16.34 23.33 -4.16
N CYS A 21 -15.01 23.53 -4.07
CA CYS A 21 -14.16 22.67 -3.26
C CYS A 21 -14.48 22.83 -1.76
N ARG A 22 -14.77 21.73 -1.05
CA ARG A 22 -15.10 21.78 0.39
C ARG A 22 -13.92 22.02 1.34
N ILE A 23 -12.69 22.10 0.81
CA ILE A 23 -11.47 22.36 1.60
C ILE A 23 -11.02 23.82 1.43
N CYS A 24 -10.84 24.27 0.18
CA CYS A 24 -10.37 25.63 -0.11
C CYS A 24 -11.49 26.62 -0.46
N PHE A 25 -12.74 26.17 -0.51
CA PHE A 25 -13.94 26.97 -0.82
C PHE A 25 -13.92 27.69 -2.17
N ASN A 26 -13.00 27.34 -3.06
CA ASN A 26 -12.93 27.90 -4.41
C ASN A 26 -13.98 27.24 -5.33
N ASP A 27 -14.82 28.07 -5.98
CA ASP A 27 -15.87 27.70 -6.92
C ASP A 27 -15.50 27.94 -8.40
N ASP A 28 -14.36 28.60 -8.68
CA ASP A 28 -13.84 28.85 -10.04
C ASP A 28 -13.06 27.66 -10.63
N ILE A 29 -13.32 26.46 -10.12
CA ILE A 29 -12.59 25.24 -10.49
C ILE A 29 -13.36 24.50 -11.57
N LYS A 30 -12.74 24.37 -12.75
CA LYS A 30 -13.27 23.55 -13.86
C LYS A 30 -13.55 22.13 -13.36
N SER A 31 -14.69 21.56 -13.75
CA SER A 31 -15.16 20.23 -13.31
C SER A 31 -14.10 19.12 -13.48
N LYS A 32 -13.26 19.21 -14.51
CA LYS A 32 -12.15 18.27 -14.78
C LYS A 32 -11.02 18.31 -13.75
N LYS A 33 -10.93 19.38 -12.94
CA LYS A 33 -9.94 19.56 -11.86
C LYS A 33 -10.52 19.21 -10.49
N MET A 34 -11.67 18.52 -10.46
CA MET A 34 -12.30 18.07 -9.25
C MET A 34 -12.20 16.57 -9.10
N PHE A 35 -11.95 16.15 -7.87
CA PHE A 35 -11.91 14.79 -7.42
C PHE A 35 -13.23 14.44 -6.75
N TYR A 36 -13.85 13.37 -7.22
CA TYR A 36 -15.11 12.84 -6.71
C TYR A 36 -14.87 11.58 -5.89
N VAL A 37 -15.38 11.55 -4.66
CA VAL A 37 -15.33 10.37 -3.81
C VAL A 37 -16.61 9.55 -4.00
N ALA A 38 -16.55 8.52 -4.85
CA ALA A 38 -17.73 7.71 -5.19
C ALA A 38 -18.47 7.10 -3.99
N LEU A 39 -17.76 6.81 -2.90
CA LEU A 39 -18.35 6.20 -1.70
C LEU A 39 -19.21 7.16 -0.86
N CYS A 40 -18.96 8.47 -0.90
CA CYS A 40 -19.69 9.45 -0.08
C CYS A 40 -20.24 10.65 -0.87
N GLY A 41 -19.98 10.73 -2.17
CA GLY A 41 -20.49 11.81 -3.01
C GLY A 41 -19.78 13.15 -2.83
N HIS A 42 -18.72 13.24 -2.01
CA HIS A 42 -18.02 14.49 -1.76
C HIS A 42 -17.06 14.88 -2.90
N TRP A 43 -16.97 16.19 -3.13
CA TRP A 43 -16.16 16.79 -4.20
C TRP A 43 -15.12 17.75 -3.62
N PHE A 44 -13.92 17.68 -4.18
CA PHE A 44 -12.78 18.50 -3.79
C PHE A 44 -11.98 18.86 -5.02
N CYS A 45 -11.16 19.90 -4.96
CA CYS A 45 -10.19 20.13 -6.02
C CYS A 45 -9.03 19.13 -5.91
N VAL A 46 -8.45 18.78 -7.06
CA VAL A 46 -7.30 17.86 -7.17
C VAL A 46 -6.14 18.26 -6.26
N GLU A 47 -5.82 19.56 -6.19
CA GLU A 47 -4.71 20.06 -5.37
C GLU A 47 -4.93 19.82 -3.87
N CYS A 48 -6.13 20.10 -3.34
CA CYS A 48 -6.40 19.87 -1.93
C CYS A 48 -6.40 18.37 -1.58
N VAL A 49 -6.90 17.51 -2.48
CA VAL A 49 -6.85 16.06 -2.25
C VAL A 49 -5.41 15.56 -2.29
N LYS A 50 -4.58 16.07 -3.20
CA LYS A 50 -3.16 15.72 -3.26
C LYS A 50 -2.43 16.09 -1.97
N GLN A 51 -2.60 17.32 -1.49
CA GLN A 51 -2.01 17.77 -0.22
C GLN A 51 -2.49 16.93 0.97
N HIS A 52 -3.79 16.61 1.02
CA HIS A 52 -4.35 15.74 2.06
C HIS A 52 -3.74 14.34 2.03
N ILE A 53 -3.65 13.73 0.85
CA ILE A 53 -3.05 12.41 0.68
C ILE A 53 -1.58 12.44 1.11
N GLU A 54 -0.82 13.45 0.67
CA GLU A 54 0.59 13.63 1.05
C GLU A 54 0.77 13.72 2.56
N ALA A 55 0.01 14.59 3.23
CA ALA A 55 0.06 14.75 4.68
C ALA A 55 -0.29 13.45 5.41
N LYS A 56 -1.38 12.77 5.00
CA LYS A 56 -1.82 11.53 5.65
C LYS A 56 -0.84 10.37 5.44
N LEU A 57 -0.19 10.30 4.28
CA LEU A 57 0.85 9.33 4.01
C LEU A 57 2.11 9.61 4.83
N LEU A 58 2.51 10.88 5.01
CA LEU A 58 3.63 11.27 5.86
C LEU A 58 3.35 11.00 7.35
N GLU A 59 2.12 11.20 7.80
CA GLU A 59 1.66 10.88 9.15
C GLU A 59 1.50 9.38 9.40
N GLY A 60 1.47 8.56 8.35
CA GLY A 60 1.18 7.12 8.46
C GLY A 60 -0.25 6.82 8.91
N SER A 61 -1.20 7.70 8.61
CA SER A 61 -2.62 7.61 8.99
C SER A 61 -3.48 6.97 7.89
N VAL A 62 -4.62 6.38 8.29
CA VAL A 62 -5.59 5.81 7.35
C VAL A 62 -6.11 6.90 6.40
N LEU A 63 -5.97 6.66 5.10
CA LEU A 63 -6.47 7.58 4.08
C LEU A 63 -8.00 7.56 4.03
N ARG A 64 -8.63 8.64 4.51
CA ARG A 64 -10.07 8.87 4.50
C ARG A 64 -10.45 10.07 3.65
N CYS A 65 -11.74 10.18 3.34
CA CYS A 65 -12.33 11.37 2.74
C CYS A 65 -11.91 12.63 3.54
N PRO A 66 -11.45 13.70 2.89
CA PRO A 66 -11.09 14.94 3.58
C PRO A 66 -12.27 15.69 4.22
N HIS A 67 -13.52 15.30 3.91
CA HIS A 67 -14.68 15.97 4.48
C HIS A 67 -14.73 15.75 6.00
N TYR A 68 -15.10 16.80 6.72
CA TYR A 68 -15.26 16.74 8.17
C TYR A 68 -16.19 15.58 8.58
N GLN A 69 -15.73 14.78 9.54
CA GLN A 69 -16.42 13.60 10.08
C GLN A 69 -16.82 12.52 9.05
N CYS A 70 -16.27 12.55 7.83
CA CYS A 70 -16.54 11.51 6.85
C CYS A 70 -15.63 10.31 7.04
N GLU A 71 -16.22 9.14 7.24
CA GLU A 71 -15.49 7.91 7.50
C GLU A 71 -15.11 7.10 6.26
N SER A 72 -15.60 7.50 5.07
CA SER A 72 -15.35 6.78 3.82
C SER A 72 -13.87 6.67 3.52
N LYS A 73 -13.39 5.44 3.40
CA LYS A 73 -11.98 5.13 3.10
C LYS A 73 -11.67 5.45 1.64
N LEU A 74 -10.54 6.09 1.40
CA LEU A 74 -10.01 6.26 0.05
C LEU A 74 -9.02 5.15 -0.24
N THR A 75 -9.06 4.61 -1.46
CA THR A 75 -8.07 3.62 -1.90
C THR A 75 -6.96 4.31 -2.67
N LEU A 76 -5.71 3.85 -2.52
CA LEU A 76 -4.61 4.36 -3.35
C LEU A 76 -4.88 4.12 -4.84
N ARG A 77 -5.60 3.06 -5.19
CA ARG A 77 -6.04 2.78 -6.57
C ARG A 77 -6.92 3.90 -7.14
N SER A 78 -7.92 4.36 -6.38
CA SER A 78 -8.77 5.49 -6.79
C SER A 78 -8.01 6.82 -6.85
N CYS A 79 -6.91 6.94 -6.11
CA CYS A 79 -6.10 8.14 -6.02
C CYS A 79 -4.82 8.08 -6.86
N ALA A 80 -4.60 7.01 -7.64
CA ALA A 80 -3.31 6.75 -8.30
C ALA A 80 -2.88 7.89 -9.24
N HIS A 81 -3.84 8.53 -9.90
CA HIS A 81 -3.62 9.67 -10.80
C HIS A 81 -3.23 10.97 -10.06
N LEU A 82 -3.34 11.00 -8.72
CA LEU A 82 -2.97 12.14 -7.87
C LEU A 82 -1.60 11.96 -7.21
N LEU A 83 -1.06 10.74 -7.22
CA LEU A 83 0.19 10.41 -6.53
C LEU A 83 1.38 10.77 -7.41
N THR A 84 2.38 11.42 -6.81
CA THR A 84 3.68 11.62 -7.47
C THR A 84 4.53 10.35 -7.37
N PRO A 85 5.51 10.12 -8.26
CA PRO A 85 6.45 9.00 -8.15
C PRO A 85 7.13 8.91 -6.78
N LYS A 86 7.31 10.05 -6.11
CA LYS A 86 7.88 10.16 -4.75
C LYS A 86 7.01 9.48 -3.68
N LEU A 87 5.70 9.37 -3.88
CA LEU A 87 4.75 8.71 -2.97
C LEU A 87 4.43 7.26 -3.37
N ILE A 88 4.89 6.79 -4.53
CA ILE A 88 4.56 5.46 -5.08
C ILE A 88 5.54 4.37 -4.61
N ALA A 89 6.48 4.70 -3.71
CA ALA A 89 7.46 3.74 -3.23
C ALA A 89 6.83 2.74 -2.25
N CYS A 90 6.54 1.52 -2.75
CA CYS A 90 6.00 0.38 -1.99
C CYS A 90 6.81 0.00 -0.75
N SER A 91 8.07 0.42 -0.65
CA SER A 91 8.99 0.15 0.46
C SER A 91 9.06 1.27 1.51
N ALA A 92 8.65 2.49 1.19
CA ALA A 92 8.92 3.68 2.01
C ALA A 92 7.74 4.12 2.89
N LEU A 93 6.50 3.71 2.58
CA LEU A 93 5.29 4.21 3.25
C LEU A 93 4.69 3.27 4.30
N MET A 94 5.45 2.30 4.77
CA MET A 94 4.96 1.30 5.73
C MET A 94 5.34 1.68 7.17
N SER A 95 4.64 2.67 7.74
CA SER A 95 4.70 2.94 9.19
C SER A 95 4.01 1.82 9.97
N LYS A 96 4.45 1.60 11.21
CA LYS A 96 4.16 0.42 12.04
C LYS A 96 2.67 0.29 12.43
N THR A 97 1.90 1.35 12.25
CA THR A 97 0.60 1.54 12.91
C THR A 97 -0.60 1.17 12.04
N GLU A 98 -0.59 1.34 10.71
CA GLU A 98 -1.81 1.14 9.93
C GLU A 98 -1.57 0.49 8.56
N LEU A 99 -1.54 -0.84 8.51
CA LEU A 99 -1.88 -1.57 7.29
C LEU A 99 -2.62 -2.87 7.63
N SER A 100 -3.63 -3.21 6.83
CA SER A 100 -4.66 -4.25 7.05
C SER A 100 -4.24 -5.53 7.79
N ASN A 101 -5.21 -6.09 8.54
CA ASN A 101 -5.26 -7.37 9.26
C ASN A 101 -3.91 -7.94 9.73
N SER A 102 -3.64 -7.77 11.03
CA SER A 102 -2.48 -8.38 11.69
C SER A 102 -2.83 -9.84 11.87
N ILE A 103 -2.06 -10.72 11.24
CA ILE A 103 -2.00 -12.09 11.72
C ILE A 103 -0.63 -12.22 12.35
N GLU A 104 -0.64 -12.39 13.67
CA GLU A 104 0.55 -12.76 14.42
C GLU A 104 0.79 -14.24 14.15
N GLU A 105 1.87 -14.54 13.43
CA GLU A 105 2.37 -15.90 13.24
C GLU A 105 3.78 -15.96 13.83
N ASP A 106 4.23 -17.16 14.20
CA ASP A 106 5.51 -17.45 14.90
C ASP A 106 6.80 -17.01 14.14
N GLY A 107 6.66 -16.30 13.02
CA GLY A 107 7.73 -15.73 12.19
C GLY A 107 7.74 -14.20 12.06
N GLY A 108 6.70 -13.50 12.53
CA GLY A 108 6.54 -12.04 12.43
C GLY A 108 5.13 -11.61 12.03
N THR A 109 4.87 -10.30 11.93
CA THR A 109 3.55 -9.78 11.54
C THR A 109 3.45 -9.65 10.03
N LYS A 110 2.62 -10.50 9.41
CA LYS A 110 2.29 -10.49 7.98
C LYS A 110 1.39 -9.32 7.63
N ARG A 111 1.67 -8.62 6.52
CA ARG A 111 0.86 -7.50 6.00
C ARG A 111 0.82 -7.51 4.47
N SER A 112 -0.20 -6.90 3.87
CA SER A 112 -0.33 -6.72 2.41
C SER A 112 -0.18 -5.25 2.03
N CYS A 113 0.72 -4.92 1.11
CA CYS A 113 0.94 -3.57 0.60
C CYS A 113 -0.33 -3.00 -0.05
N LEU A 114 -0.77 -1.80 0.34
CA LEU A 114 -1.97 -1.17 -0.22
C LEU A 114 -1.80 -0.68 -1.66
N ASN A 115 -0.56 -0.53 -2.14
CA ASN A 115 -0.29 -0.10 -3.52
C ASN A 115 -0.30 -1.28 -4.51
N CYS A 116 0.33 -2.40 -4.15
CA CYS A 116 0.54 -3.52 -5.08
C CYS A 116 -0.01 -4.88 -4.58
N GLY A 117 -0.64 -4.93 -3.41
CA GLY A 117 -1.17 -6.15 -2.80
C GLY A 117 -0.11 -7.14 -2.29
N LYS A 118 1.18 -6.93 -2.61
CA LYS A 118 2.27 -7.83 -2.21
C LYS A 118 2.36 -7.95 -0.70
N LEU A 119 2.53 -9.17 -0.22
CA LEU A 119 2.69 -9.46 1.20
C LEU A 119 4.12 -9.17 1.65
N PHE A 120 4.29 -8.63 2.86
CA PHE A 120 5.58 -8.32 3.48
C PHE A 120 5.51 -8.44 5.00
N CYS A 121 6.68 -8.56 5.66
CA CYS A 121 6.79 -8.54 7.11
C CYS A 121 7.06 -7.11 7.60
N ILE A 122 6.25 -6.59 8.53
CA ILE A 122 6.41 -5.21 9.02
C ILE A 122 7.68 -4.99 9.87
N ASN A 123 8.14 -6.06 10.54
CA ASN A 123 9.29 -5.99 11.43
C ASN A 123 10.62 -5.98 10.67
N CYS A 124 10.67 -6.70 9.54
CA CYS A 124 11.88 -6.82 8.72
C CYS A 124 11.79 -6.03 7.39
N ARG A 125 10.61 -5.50 7.04
CA ARG A 125 10.32 -4.75 5.80
C ARG A 125 10.67 -5.48 4.51
N VAL A 126 10.61 -6.82 4.55
CA VAL A 126 10.95 -7.71 3.44
C VAL A 126 9.71 -8.44 2.94
N ALA A 127 9.73 -8.87 1.68
CA ALA A 127 8.65 -9.65 1.09
C ALA A 127 8.31 -10.86 1.97
N TRP A 128 7.02 -11.14 2.14
CA TRP A 128 6.57 -12.22 3.00
C TRP A 128 6.82 -13.55 2.32
N LEU A 129 7.55 -14.42 3.01
CA LEU A 129 7.82 -15.79 2.59
C LEU A 129 7.36 -16.71 3.71
N PHE A 130 6.47 -17.65 3.37
CA PHE A 130 5.96 -18.64 4.32
C PHE A 130 7.12 -19.47 4.89
N ASN A 131 7.08 -19.81 6.17
CA ASN A 131 8.17 -20.50 6.88
C ASN A 131 9.52 -19.77 6.94
N LEU A 132 9.58 -18.47 6.65
CA LEU A 132 10.79 -17.66 6.88
C LEU A 132 10.58 -16.69 8.04
N SER A 133 11.20 -16.94 9.18
CA SER A 133 11.10 -16.04 10.32
C SER A 133 11.95 -14.78 10.11
N CYS A 134 11.59 -13.69 10.78
CA CYS A 134 12.43 -12.49 10.86
C CYS A 134 13.84 -12.76 11.39
N LYS A 135 14.00 -13.75 12.28
CA LYS A 135 15.31 -14.17 12.81
C LYS A 135 16.14 -14.87 11.73
N ASP A 136 15.50 -15.75 10.94
CA ASP A 136 16.16 -16.45 9.84
C ASP A 136 16.59 -15.49 8.74
N TYR A 137 15.72 -14.53 8.37
CA TYR A 137 16.07 -13.50 7.40
C TYR A 137 17.31 -12.71 7.82
N LYS A 138 17.38 -12.27 9.09
CA LYS A 138 18.54 -11.55 9.64
C LYS A 138 19.83 -12.37 9.58
N ARG A 139 19.75 -13.70 9.66
CA ARG A 139 20.90 -14.61 9.59
C ARG A 139 21.43 -14.80 8.17
N LEU A 140 20.67 -14.42 7.13
CA LEU A 140 21.15 -14.49 5.75
C LEU A 140 22.20 -13.40 5.43
N GLY A 141 22.39 -12.41 6.30
CA GLY A 141 23.36 -11.34 6.11
C GLY A 141 22.82 -10.14 5.32
N GLN A 142 23.72 -9.34 4.76
CA GLN A 142 23.36 -8.14 4.00
C GLN A 142 22.98 -8.53 2.57
N ASN A 143 21.85 -7.98 2.07
CA ASN A 143 21.36 -8.16 0.70
C ASN A 143 21.21 -9.62 0.25
N PRO A 144 20.46 -10.46 0.97
CA PRO A 144 20.22 -11.84 0.56
C PRO A 144 19.51 -11.87 -0.80
N THR A 145 19.96 -12.77 -1.66
CA THR A 145 19.34 -12.99 -2.96
C THR A 145 17.98 -13.68 -2.81
N LYS A 146 17.20 -13.68 -3.90
CA LYS A 146 15.92 -14.39 -3.93
C LYS A 146 16.10 -15.90 -3.71
N ASP A 147 17.21 -16.46 -4.17
CA ASP A 147 17.49 -17.89 -4.05
C ASP A 147 17.98 -18.24 -2.65
N ASP A 148 18.73 -17.37 -1.97
CA ASP A 148 19.08 -17.53 -0.56
C ASP A 148 17.82 -17.62 0.33
N MET A 149 16.85 -16.72 0.06
CA MET A 149 15.58 -16.73 0.77
C MET A 149 14.76 -18.00 0.48
N ARG A 150 14.73 -18.47 -0.76
CA ARG A 150 14.03 -19.71 -1.15
C ARG A 150 14.67 -20.95 -0.54
N LEU A 151 15.99 -21.03 -0.56
CA LEU A 151 16.74 -22.12 0.05
C LEU A 151 16.46 -22.19 1.56
N LYS A 152 16.37 -21.03 2.23
CA LYS A 152 16.05 -20.98 3.65
C LYS A 152 14.62 -21.43 3.98
N VAL A 153 13.65 -21.03 3.14
CA VAL A 153 12.26 -21.51 3.26
C VAL A 153 12.20 -23.03 3.14
N LEU A 154 12.88 -23.59 2.12
CA LEU A 154 12.93 -25.03 1.90
C LEU A 154 13.60 -25.75 3.08
N ALA A 155 14.72 -25.22 3.57
CA ALA A 155 15.41 -25.77 4.73
C ALA A 155 14.51 -25.81 5.97
N ASN A 156 13.69 -24.79 6.19
CA ASN A 156 12.76 -24.75 7.33
C ASN A 156 11.59 -25.73 7.15
N GLN A 157 11.12 -25.97 5.92
CA GLN A 157 10.08 -26.97 5.61
C GLN A 157 10.57 -28.39 5.85
N GLU A 158 11.78 -28.69 5.40
CA GLU A 158 12.38 -30.03 5.47
C GLU A 158 13.18 -30.25 6.77
N LEU A 159 13.14 -29.31 7.71
CA LEU A 159 13.88 -29.33 8.98
C LEU A 159 15.41 -29.48 8.81
N TRP A 160 15.94 -29.05 7.67
CA TRP A 160 17.37 -29.05 7.38
C TRP A 160 18.10 -28.05 8.28
N ARG A 161 19.34 -28.39 8.65
CA ARG A 161 20.13 -27.58 9.58
C ARG A 161 21.31 -26.93 8.90
N GLN A 162 21.56 -25.68 9.27
CA GLN A 162 22.72 -24.95 8.77
C GLN A 162 23.95 -25.25 9.63
N CYS A 163 25.07 -25.60 9.01
CA CYS A 163 26.33 -25.83 9.69
C CYS A 163 26.89 -24.50 10.24
N GLY A 164 27.14 -24.43 11.56
CA GLY A 164 27.74 -23.23 12.16
C GLY A 164 29.14 -22.90 11.65
N LYS A 165 29.89 -23.89 11.13
CA LYS A 165 31.27 -23.70 10.62
C LYS A 165 31.31 -23.24 9.17
N CYS A 166 30.67 -23.98 8.25
CA CYS A 166 30.75 -23.70 6.81
C CYS A 166 29.49 -23.04 6.23
N GLN A 167 28.47 -22.78 7.05
CA GLN A 167 27.19 -22.16 6.66
C GLN A 167 26.36 -22.92 5.61
N HIS A 168 26.79 -24.11 5.17
CA HIS A 168 26.01 -24.96 4.27
C HIS A 168 24.81 -25.58 4.98
N VAL A 169 23.72 -25.75 4.24
CA VAL A 169 22.52 -26.45 4.69
C VAL A 169 22.74 -27.96 4.58
N ILE A 170 22.36 -28.69 5.62
CA ILE A 170 22.57 -30.13 5.75
C ILE A 170 21.21 -30.81 5.88
N GLU A 171 20.94 -31.72 4.94
CA GLU A 171 19.81 -32.65 4.96
C GLU A 171 20.14 -33.85 5.85
N LEU A 172 19.16 -34.27 6.64
CA LEU A 172 19.20 -35.52 7.42
C LEU A 172 18.43 -36.58 6.66
N THR A 173 19.12 -37.56 6.09
CA THR A 173 18.44 -38.65 5.38
C THR A 173 17.86 -39.67 6.36
N GLU A 174 18.61 -40.06 7.40
CA GLU A 174 18.22 -41.04 8.42
C GLU A 174 19.02 -40.84 9.73
N GLY A 175 18.50 -41.29 10.88
CA GLY A 175 19.30 -41.52 12.10
C GLY A 175 19.39 -40.40 13.14
N CYS A 176 20.55 -40.31 13.81
CA CYS A 176 20.78 -39.57 15.06
C CYS A 176 20.85 -38.03 14.89
N ARG A 177 20.49 -37.28 15.94
CA ARG A 177 20.57 -35.80 15.98
C ARG A 177 22.00 -35.24 15.94
N HIS A 178 23.02 -36.08 16.10
CA HIS A 178 24.41 -35.69 15.93
C HIS A 178 24.82 -35.83 14.47
N VAL A 179 25.07 -34.70 13.82
CA VAL A 179 25.40 -34.62 12.40
C VAL A 179 26.78 -34.04 12.24
N THR A 180 27.65 -34.75 11.50
CA THR A 180 28.98 -34.26 11.15
C THR A 180 28.94 -33.67 9.75
N CYS A 181 29.25 -32.37 9.64
CA CYS A 181 29.37 -31.71 8.35
C CYS A 181 30.53 -32.32 7.54
N ARG A 182 30.26 -32.72 6.29
CA ARG A 182 31.26 -33.30 5.38
C ARG A 182 32.05 -32.24 4.61
N TYR A 183 31.62 -30.99 4.66
CA TYR A 183 32.32 -29.89 4.02
C TYR A 183 33.61 -29.60 4.79
N ARG A 184 34.74 -29.91 4.18
CA ARG A 184 36.06 -29.49 4.64
C ARG A 184 36.39 -28.20 3.88
N LEU A 185 36.57 -27.10 4.61
CA LEU A 185 37.20 -25.89 4.09
C LEU A 185 38.67 -26.18 3.81
#